data_AF-A0A109JJ95-F1
#
_entry.id   AF-A0A109JJ95-F1
#
_cell.length_a   1.000
_cell.length_b   1.000
_cell.length_c   1.000
_cell.angle_alpha   90.00
_cell.angle_beta   90.00
_cell.angle_gamma   90.00
#
_symmetry.space_group_name_H-M   'P 1'
#
loop_
_entity.id
_entity.type
_entity.pdbx_description
1 polymer ?
#
loop_
_entity_poly.entity_id
_entity_poly.type
_entity_poly.pdbx_seq_one_letter_code
_entity_poly.pdbx_strand_id
1 'polypeptide(L)' 'MADNPFAEFSLERAIGLRWTLRDIQAGRLKLSPVSDEDLQLLTELGLIELHDDGPVLTPAGAAVLSD' A
#
# COMPACT_ATOMS: atom_id res chain seq x y z
N MET A 1 -5.90 -3.61 -18.73
CA MET A 1 -6.25 -4.44 -17.56
C MET A 1 -5.27 -4.02 -16.49
N ALA A 2 -5.69 -3.17 -15.56
CA ALA A 2 -4.88 -2.98 -14.36
C ALA A 2 -4.94 -4.32 -13.63
N ASP A 3 -3.83 -5.04 -13.62
CA ASP A 3 -3.68 -6.25 -12.83
C ASP A 3 -4.00 -5.87 -11.39
N ASN A 4 -4.98 -6.51 -10.75
CA ASN A 4 -5.29 -6.24 -9.36
C ASN A 4 -4.20 -6.94 -8.53
N PRO A 5 -3.21 -6.21 -7.99
CA PRO A 5 -2.07 -6.83 -7.29
C PRO A 5 -2.51 -7.54 -6.00
N PHE A 6 -3.77 -7.38 -5.61
CA PHE A 6 -4.36 -8.04 -4.45
C PHE A 6 -5.24 -9.25 -4.77
N ALA A 7 -5.34 -9.65 -6.05
CA ALA A 7 -6.21 -10.75 -6.46
C ALA A 7 -5.84 -12.10 -5.81
N GLU A 8 -4.58 -12.25 -5.42
CA GLU A 8 -4.03 -13.42 -4.74
C GLU A 8 -4.22 -13.43 -3.21
N PHE A 9 -4.70 -12.33 -2.62
CA PHE A 9 -4.98 -12.24 -1.18
C PHE A 9 -6.46 -12.42 -0.86
N SER A 10 -6.75 -12.87 0.36
CA SER A 10 -8.10 -12.85 0.92
C SER A 10 -8.67 -11.43 0.93
N LEU A 11 -9.99 -11.29 0.77
CA LEU A 11 -10.69 -10.00 0.76
C LEU A 11 -10.30 -9.09 1.93
N GLU A 12 -10.22 -9.63 3.14
CA GLU A 12 -9.83 -8.87 4.34
C GLU A 12 -8.41 -8.29 4.24
N ARG A 13 -7.46 -9.09 3.73
CA ARG A 13 -6.08 -8.67 3.51
C ARG A 13 -5.98 -7.65 2.38
N ALA A 14 -6.70 -7.85 1.29
CA ALA A 14 -6.78 -6.88 0.19
C ALA A 14 -7.34 -5.52 0.65
N ILE A 15 -8.38 -5.53 1.49
CA ILE A 15 -8.95 -4.31 2.09
C ILE A 15 -7.91 -3.63 2.99
N GLY A 16 -7.23 -4.39 3.85
CA GLY A 16 -6.17 -3.88 4.73
C GLY A 16 -5.05 -3.19 3.94
N LEU A 17 -4.52 -3.85 2.92
CA LEU A 17 -3.45 -3.31 2.07
C LEU A 17 -3.87 -2.04 1.32
N ARG A 18 -5.11 -2.00 0.80
CA ARG A 18 -5.64 -0.79 0.14
C ARG A 18 -5.81 0.37 1.11
N TRP A 19 -6.25 0.09 2.33
CA TRP A 19 -6.29 1.09 3.41
C TRP A 19 -4.90 1.60 3.76
N THR A 20 -3.92 0.71 3.88
CA THR A 20 -2.52 1.07 4.12
C THR A 20 -2.00 2.00 3.02
N LEU A 21 -2.21 1.67 1.74
CA LEU A 21 -1.82 2.55 0.63
C LEU A 21 -2.45 3.94 0.74
N ARG A 22 -3.74 3.99 1.09
CA ARG A 22 -4.45 5.26 1.29
C ARG A 22 -3.89 6.07 2.45
N ASP A 23 -3.49 5.41 3.53
CA ASP A 23 -2.91 6.06 4.70
C ASP A 23 -1.52 6.63 4.40
N ILE A 24 -0.69 5.87 3.67
CA ILE A 24 0.61 6.32 3.15
C ILE A 24 0.43 7.53 2.23
N GLN A 25 -0.52 7.46 1.28
CA GLN A 25 -0.81 8.58 0.38
C GLN A 25 -1.24 9.84 1.13
N ALA A 26 -2.00 9.67 2.22
CA ALA A 26 -2.48 10.77 3.06
C ALA A 26 -1.45 11.24 4.10
N GLY A 27 -0.28 10.59 4.20
CA GLY A 27 0.73 10.87 5.22
C GLY A 27 0.23 10.64 6.65
N ARG A 28 -0.75 9.75 6.85
CA ARG A 28 -1.45 9.54 8.13
C ARG A 28 -0.81 8.50 9.04
N LEU A 29 0.39 8.04 8.68
CA LEU A 29 1.18 7.00 9.35
C LEU A 29 1.56 7.33 10.81
N LYS A 30 1.42 8.60 11.21
CA LYS A 30 1.66 9.04 12.60
C LYS A 30 0.53 8.66 13.56
N LEU A 31 -0.70 8.48 13.07
CA LEU A 31 -1.89 8.22 13.89
C LEU A 31 -2.25 6.73 13.98
N SER A 32 -1.80 5.92 13.03
CA SER A 32 -2.03 4.48 13.03
C SER A 32 -0.74 3.78 12.60
N PRO A 33 -0.06 3.07 13.50
CA PRO A 33 1.10 2.29 13.11
C PRO A 33 0.64 1.23 12.11
N VAL A 34 1.22 1.28 10.92
CA VAL A 34 1.02 0.26 9.90
C VAL A 34 1.84 -0.97 10.25
N SER A 35 1.35 -2.18 9.97
CA SER A 35 2.14 -3.39 10.17
C SER A 35 3.37 -3.38 9.26
N ASP A 36 4.54 -3.69 9.81
CA ASP A 36 5.76 -3.87 9.02
C ASP A 36 5.60 -4.94 7.92
N GLU A 37 4.80 -5.99 8.18
CA GLU A 37 4.44 -7.01 7.19
C GLU A 37 3.69 -6.43 5.98
N ASP A 38 2.75 -5.52 6.22
CA ASP A 38 1.98 -4.88 5.14
C ASP A 38 2.88 -3.95 4.32
N LEU A 39 3.77 -3.21 4.99
CA LEU A 39 4.75 -2.35 4.31
C LEU A 39 5.72 -3.17 3.46
N GLN A 40 6.23 -4.28 3.99
CA GLN A 40 7.12 -5.17 3.25
C GLN A 40 6.42 -5.75 2.03
N LEU A 41 5.20 -6.24 2.18
CA LEU A 41 4.41 -6.79 1.08
C LEU A 41 4.12 -5.75 -0.02
N LEU A 42 3.70 -4.55 0.36
CA LEU A 42 3.46 -3.46 -0.59
C LEU A 42 4.74 -3.03 -1.32
N THR A 43 5.89 -3.13 -0.65
CA THR A 43 7.20 -2.85 -1.25
C THR A 43 7.59 -3.96 -2.24
N GLU A 44 7.39 -5.23 -1.89
CA GLU A 44 7.63 -6.37 -2.78
C GLU A 44 6.75 -6.34 -4.03
N LEU A 45 5.49 -5.88 -3.88
CA LEU A 45 4.56 -5.65 -4.99
C LEU A 45 4.91 -4.39 -5.82
N GLY A 46 5.90 -3.60 -5.42
CA GLY A 46 6.29 -2.36 -6.10
C GLY A 46 5.24 -1.25 -6.01
N LEU A 47 4.34 -1.31 -5.03
CA LEU A 47 3.25 -0.33 -4.82
C LEU A 47 3.70 0.85 -3.96
N ILE A 48 4.71 0.64 -3.12
CA ILE A 48 5.36 1.68 -2.32
C ILE A 48 6.88 1.56 -2.41
N GLU A 49 7.56 2.66 -2.12
CA GLU A 49 9.01 2.72 -1.92
C GLU A 49 9.30 3.26 -0.52
N LEU A 50 10.28 2.67 0.16
CA LEU A 50 10.75 3.14 1.46
C LEU A 50 11.87 4.17 1.24
N HIS A 51 11.63 5.41 1.65
CA HIS A 51 12.62 6.47 1.68
C HIS A 51 13.02 6.82 3.12
N ASP A 52 14.08 7.60 3.29
CA ASP A 52 14.53 8.10 4.59
C ASP A 52 13.42 8.85 5.36
N ASP A 53 12.51 9.51 4.65
CA ASP A 53 11.38 10.26 5.22
C ASP A 53 10.14 9.38 5.51
N GLY A 54 10.15 8.11 5.08
CA GLY A 54 9.07 7.15 5.23
C GLY A 54 8.65 6.45 3.93
N PRO A 55 7.63 5.57 3.99
CA PRO A 55 7.06 4.96 2.79
C PRO A 55 6.34 6.01 1.94
N VAL A 56 6.52 5.93 0.63
CA VAL A 56 5.84 6.76 -0.37
C VAL A 56 5.20 5.88 -1.45
N LEU A 57 4.10 6.35 -2.02
CA LEU A 57 3.40 5.64 -3.08
C LEU A 57 4.17 5.70 -4.40
N THR A 58 4.28 4.56 -5.07
CA THR A 58 4.70 4.51 -6.47
C THR A 58 3.55 4.87 -7.41
N PRO A 59 3.82 5.15 -8.69
CA PRO A 59 2.76 5.31 -9.69
C PRO A 59 1.83 4.09 -9.78
N ALA A 60 2.34 2.87 -9.55
CA ALA A 60 1.54 1.65 -9.53
C ALA A 60 0.60 1.62 -8.32
N GLY A 61 1.10 1.94 -7.12
CA GLY A 61 0.26 2.05 -5.93
C GLY A 61 -0.83 3.12 -6.05
N ALA A 62 -0.53 4.24 -6.71
CA ALA A 62 -1.50 5.31 -6.95
C ALA A 62 -2.61 4.89 -7.93
N ALA A 63 -2.27 4.07 -8.94
CA ALA A 63 -3.24 3.54 -9.88
C ALA A 63 -4.27 2.62 -9.18
N VAL A 64 -3.82 1.82 -8.19
CA VAL A 64 -4.68 0.94 -7.38
C VAL A 64 -5.72 1.71 -6.54
N LEU A 65 -5.41 2.95 -6.16
CA LEU A 65 -6.34 3.82 -5.41
C LEU A 65 -7.30 4.60 -6.32
N SER A 66 -7.00 4.66 -7.62
CA SER A 66 -7.75 5.46 -8.61
C SER A 66 -8.86 4.66 -9.33
N ASP A 67 -8.92 3.34 -9.10
CA ASP A 67 -9.96 2.40 -9.53
C ASP A 67 -11.02 2.20 -8.42
#